data_AF-A0A8S2T229-F1
#
_entry.id   AF-A0A8S2T229-F1
#
_cell.length_a   1.000
_cell.length_b   1.000
_cell.length_c   1.000
_cell.angle_alpha   90.00
_cell.angle_beta   90.00
_cell.angle_gamma   90.00
#
_symmetry.space_group_name_H-M   'P 1'
#
loop_
_entity.id
_entity.type
_entity.pdbx_description
1 polymer ?
#
loop_
_entity_poly.entity_id
_entity_poly.type
_entity_poly.pdbx_seq_one_letter_code
_entity_poly.pdbx_strand_id
1 'polypeptide(L)'
;MPKEPTVVAFYSCVKILFRIALVILKDSLESSEAEKCDNAIDLVSLIKYNAKQFTIDQLLIKMDQLKLNDYDLADACRLARLQLHNGQKNGQSTQHQREVGAKRILVGG
;
A
#
# COMPACT_ATOMS: atom_id res chain seq x y z
N MET A 1 32.91 2.65 21.53
CA MET A 1 32.23 3.92 21.20
C MET A 1 30.73 3.68 21.24
N PRO A 2 29.97 4.26 22.18
CA PRO A 2 28.51 4.20 22.13
C PRO A 2 28.04 4.99 20.91
N LYS A 3 27.22 4.36 20.06
CA LYS A 3 26.61 5.03 18.90
C LYS A 3 25.68 6.14 19.40
N GLU A 4 25.76 7.29 18.74
CA GLU A 4 25.14 8.56 19.13
C GLU A 4 23.63 8.44 19.39
N PRO A 5 23.12 8.98 20.52
CA PRO A 5 21.70 8.89 20.91
C PRO A 5 20.73 9.49 19.87
N THR A 6 21.23 10.36 19.01
CA THR A 6 20.48 11.07 17.96
C THR A 6 19.89 10.12 16.90
N VAL A 7 20.65 9.10 16.50
CA VAL A 7 20.23 8.15 15.47
C VAL A 7 19.11 7.25 15.99
N VAL A 8 19.18 6.86 17.26
CA VAL A 8 18.17 6.04 17.94
C VAL A 8 16.85 6.81 18.10
N ALA A 9 16.93 8.09 18.47
CA ALA A 9 15.76 8.96 18.57
C ALA A 9 15.06 9.15 17.21
N PHE A 10 15.81 9.41 16.13
CA PHE A 10 15.24 9.55 14.79
C PHE A 10 14.45 8.32 14.36
N TYR A 11 15.04 7.13 14.44
CA TYR A 11 14.34 5.89 14.05
C TYR A 11 13.11 5.61 14.92
N SER A 12 13.15 5.98 16.19
CA SER A 12 12.01 5.81 17.09
C SER A 12 10.84 6.71 16.70
N CYS A 13 11.11 7.99 16.39
CA CYS A 13 10.10 8.92 15.90
C CYS A 13 9.49 8.47 14.57
N VAL A 14 10.31 8.01 13.63
CA VAL A 14 9.84 7.49 12.33
C VAL A 14 8.90 6.30 12.54
N LYS A 15 9.24 5.35 13.41
CA LYS A 15 8.38 4.19 13.71
C LYS A 15 7.01 4.61 14.25
N ILE A 16 6.96 5.58 15.14
CA ILE A 16 5.69 6.11 15.69
C ILE A 16 4.85 6.72 14.57
N LEU A 17 5.44 7.56 13.72
CA LEU A 17 4.74 8.20 12.60
C LEU A 17 4.18 7.18 11.61
N PHE A 18 4.95 6.13 11.29
CA PHE A 18 4.46 5.05 10.42
C PHE A 18 3.28 4.30 11.02
N ARG A 19 3.35 3.99 12.33
CA ARG A 19 2.24 3.30 13.00
C ARG A 19 0.98 4.15 13.08
N ILE A 20 1.12 5.45 13.36
CA ILE A 20 -0.02 6.39 13.31
C ILE A 20 -0.63 6.44 11.91
N ALA A 21 0.18 6.51 10.85
CA ALA A 21 -0.31 6.49 9.48
C ALA A 21 -1.07 5.20 9.16
N LEU A 22 -0.58 4.05 9.62
CA LEU A 22 -1.25 2.76 9.44
C LEU A 22 -2.59 2.67 10.18
N VAL A 23 -2.68 3.23 11.39
CA VAL A 23 -3.95 3.33 12.12
C VAL A 23 -4.98 4.12 11.32
N ILE A 24 -4.59 5.29 10.81
CA ILE A 24 -5.49 6.15 10.03
C ILE A 24 -5.92 5.44 8.74
N LEU A 25 -4.97 4.79 8.06
CA LEU A 25 -5.26 4.01 6.85
C LEU A 25 -6.24 2.88 7.14
N LYS A 26 -5.98 2.09 8.18
CA LYS A 26 -6.84 0.97 8.57
C LYS A 26 -8.27 1.44 8.84
N ASP A 27 -8.46 2.43 9.73
CA ASP A 27 -9.79 2.96 10.05
C ASP A 27 -10.49 3.53 8.82
N SER A 28 -9.74 4.19 7.92
CA SER A 28 -10.32 4.75 6.71
C SER A 28 -10.77 3.68 5.73
N LEU A 29 -9.96 2.64 5.53
CA LEU A 29 -10.22 1.56 4.57
C LEU A 29 -11.24 0.55 5.08
N GLU A 30 -11.38 0.39 6.40
CA GLU A 30 -12.41 -0.45 7.03
C GLU A 30 -13.76 0.28 7.15
N SER A 31 -13.82 1.58 6.84
CA SER A 31 -15.08 2.32 6.83
C SER A 31 -15.94 1.96 5.62
N SER A 32 -17.27 1.95 5.79
CA SER A 32 -18.22 1.77 4.68
C SER A 32 -18.13 2.85 3.60
N GLU A 33 -17.51 3.99 3.90
CA GLU A 33 -17.27 5.07 2.93
C GLU A 33 -16.14 4.72 1.95
N ALA A 34 -15.21 3.83 2.32
CA ALA A 34 -14.15 3.39 1.41
C ALA A 34 -14.70 2.58 0.23
N GLU A 35 -15.77 1.81 0.45
CA GLU A 35 -16.46 1.05 -0.62
C GLU A 35 -17.10 1.96 -1.67
N LYS A 36 -17.37 3.22 -1.33
CA LYS A 36 -17.95 4.23 -2.23
C LYS A 36 -16.90 5.02 -3.01
N CYS A 37 -15.61 4.77 -2.77
CA CYS A 37 -14.54 5.45 -3.48
C CYS A 37 -14.31 4.80 -4.84
N ASP A 38 -14.63 5.53 -5.93
CA ASP A 38 -14.53 5.00 -7.29
C ASP A 38 -13.09 5.01 -7.83
N ASN A 39 -12.20 5.79 -7.21
CA ASN A 39 -10.82 5.94 -7.65
C ASN A 39 -9.87 6.28 -6.49
N ALA A 40 -8.56 6.28 -6.80
CA ALA A 40 -7.51 6.54 -5.82
C ALA A 40 -7.55 7.96 -5.23
N ILE A 41 -8.06 8.96 -5.95
CA ILE A 41 -8.14 10.36 -5.48
C ILE A 41 -9.21 10.48 -4.38
N ASP A 42 -10.35 9.82 -4.57
CA ASP A 42 -11.43 9.79 -3.58
C ASP A 42 -10.98 9.09 -2.30
N LEU A 43 -10.27 7.97 -2.45
CA LEU A 43 -9.71 7.23 -1.32
C LEU A 43 -8.69 8.08 -0.53
N VAL A 44 -7.80 8.79 -1.23
CA VAL A 44 -6.85 9.73 -0.61
C VAL A 44 -7.58 10.87 0.10
N SER A 45 -8.69 11.35 -0.46
CA SER A 45 -9.50 12.41 0.15
C SER A 45 -10.18 11.93 1.42
N LEU A 46 -10.73 10.71 1.42
CA LEU A 46 -11.30 10.07 2.60
C LEU A 46 -10.24 9.88 3.71
N ILE A 47 -9.07 9.35 3.35
CA ILE A 47 -7.94 9.19 4.29
C ILE A 47 -7.56 10.54 4.91
N LYS A 48 -7.42 11.60 4.10
CA LYS A 48 -7.11 12.95 4.58
C LYS A 48 -8.20 13.52 5.48
N TYR A 49 -9.46 13.24 5.17
CA TYR A 49 -10.59 13.67 5.99
C TYR A 49 -10.55 12.98 7.36
N ASN A 50 -10.44 11.66 7.39
CA ASN A 50 -10.40 10.86 8.62
C ASN A 50 -9.18 11.19 9.48
N ALA A 51 -8.01 11.42 8.86
CA ALA A 51 -6.81 11.86 9.56
C ALA A 51 -7.04 13.10 10.44
N LYS A 52 -7.94 14.00 10.03
CA LYS A 52 -8.27 15.23 10.77
C LYS A 52 -9.30 15.04 11.88
N GLN A 53 -10.03 13.92 11.88
CA GLN A 53 -11.06 13.64 12.87
C GLN A 53 -10.49 13.04 14.17
N PHE A 54 -9.30 12.45 14.11
CA PHE A 54 -8.68 11.84 15.28
C PHE A 54 -7.99 12.86 16.18
N THR A 55 -8.19 12.71 17.48
CA THR A 55 -7.30 13.32 18.47
C THR A 55 -6.00 12.52 18.59
N ILE A 56 -4.96 13.15 19.12
CA ILE A 56 -3.67 12.46 19.36
C ILE A 56 -3.88 11.25 20.29
N ASP A 57 -4.67 11.39 21.35
CA ASP A 57 -4.92 10.29 22.29
C ASP A 57 -5.62 9.10 21.64
N GLN A 58 -6.60 9.35 20.75
CA GLN A 58 -7.27 8.29 20.01
C GLN A 58 -6.29 7.56 19.08
N LEU A 59 -5.38 8.28 18.43
CA LEU A 59 -4.35 7.68 17.59
C LEU A 59 -3.40 6.82 18.40
N LEU A 60 -2.98 7.26 19.59
CA LEU A 60 -2.09 6.49 20.46
C LEU A 60 -2.77 5.21 20.98
N ILE A 61 -4.02 5.30 21.44
CA ILE A 61 -4.78 4.12 21.90
C ILE A 61 -4.94 3.10 20.78
N LYS A 62 -5.34 3.54 19.58
CA LYS A 62 -5.49 2.65 18.42
C LYS A 62 -4.14 2.10 17.94
N MET A 63 -3.07 2.87 18.07
CA MET A 63 -1.71 2.43 17.76
C MET A 63 -1.27 1.29 18.67
N ASP A 64 -1.56 1.35 19.97
CA ASP A 64 -1.26 0.28 20.93
C ASP A 64 -2.04 -1.01 20.63
N GLN A 65 -3.24 -0.88 20.05
CA GLN A 65 -4.06 -2.00 19.62
C GLN A 65 -3.64 -2.58 18.26
N LEU A 66 -2.78 -1.88 17.51
CA LEU A 66 -2.30 -2.32 16.21
C LEU A 66 -1.33 -3.50 16.41
N LYS A 67 -1.81 -4.72 16.19
CA LYS A 67 -1.00 -5.95 16.20
C LYS A 67 -0.13 -6.04 14.94
N LEU A 68 0.78 -5.10 14.77
CA LEU A 68 1.71 -5.05 13.64
C LEU A 68 3.14 -4.94 14.18
N ASN A 69 3.89 -6.02 14.00
CA ASN A 69 5.30 -6.07 14.36
C ASN A 69 6.17 -5.61 13.16
N ASP A 70 7.45 -5.31 13.42
CA ASP A 70 8.36 -4.81 12.38
C ASP A 70 8.58 -5.84 11.24
N TYR A 71 8.39 -7.14 11.50
CA TYR A 71 8.50 -8.20 10.51
C TYR A 71 7.33 -8.21 9.54
N ASP A 72 6.11 -7.94 10.02
CA ASP A 72 4.90 -7.91 9.19
C ASP A 72 5.02 -6.85 8.09
N LEU A 73 5.56 -5.67 8.43
CA LEU A 73 5.80 -4.59 7.46
C LEU A 73 6.90 -4.97 6.45
N ALA A 74 8.00 -5.55 6.93
CA ALA A 74 9.09 -5.99 6.07
C ALA A 74 8.64 -7.07 5.08
N ASP A 75 7.80 -8.01 5.53
CA ASP A 75 7.25 -9.05 4.67
C ASP A 75 6.23 -8.50 3.66
N ALA A 76 5.35 -7.57 4.06
CA ALA A 76 4.46 -6.88 3.14
C ALA A 76 5.25 -6.15 2.03
N CYS A 77 6.34 -5.46 2.37
CA CYS A 77 7.23 -4.84 1.38
C CYS A 77 7.94 -5.87 0.48
N ARG A 78 8.31 -7.04 1.02
CA ARG A 78 8.87 -8.14 0.23
C ARG A 78 7.83 -8.68 -0.77
N LEU A 79 6.61 -8.93 -0.32
CA LEU A 79 5.51 -9.43 -1.15
C LEU A 79 5.12 -8.43 -2.25
N ALA A 80 5.00 -7.15 -1.94
CA ALA A 80 4.72 -6.11 -2.93
C ALA A 80 5.78 -6.07 -4.04
N ARG A 81 7.07 -6.18 -3.69
CA ARG A 81 8.16 -6.26 -4.69
C ARG A 81 8.06 -7.51 -5.56
N LEU A 82 7.76 -8.68 -4.97
CA LEU A 82 7.58 -9.92 -5.72
C LEU A 82 6.40 -9.83 -6.69
N GLN A 83 5.29 -9.21 -6.28
CA GLN A 83 4.13 -8.99 -7.16
C GLN A 83 4.45 -8.08 -8.34
N LEU A 84 5.24 -7.02 -8.15
CA LEU A 84 5.70 -6.16 -9.25
C LEU A 84 6.57 -6.93 -10.25
N HIS A 85 7.52 -7.74 -9.77
CA HIS A 85 8.38 -8.54 -10.64
C HIS A 85 7.63 -9.66 -11.37
N ASN A 86 6.63 -10.27 -10.74
CA ASN A 86 5.83 -11.33 -11.35
C ASN A 86 4.77 -10.75 -12.32
N GLY A 87 4.24 -9.55 -12.05
CA GLY A 87 3.37 -8.82 -12.98
C GLY A 87 4.09 -8.45 -14.28
N GLN A 88 5.39 -8.13 -14.22
CA GLN A 88 6.20 -7.86 -15.41
C GLN A 88 6.44 -9.11 -16.28
N LYS A 89 6.55 -10.30 -15.70
CA LYS A 89 6.73 -11.55 -16.47
C LYS A 89 5.46 -12.00 -17.21
N ASN A 90 4.27 -11.64 -16.72
CA ASN A 90 3.01 -11.96 -17.37
C ASN A 90 2.57 -10.94 -18.44
N GLY A 91 3.18 -9.74 -18.46
CA GLY A 91 2.98 -8.74 -19.52
C GLY A 91 3.81 -9.00 -20.79
N GLN A 92 4.86 -9.82 -20.72
CA GLN A 92 5.70 -10.16 -21.88
C GLN A 92 5.22 -11.40 -22.66
N SER A 93 4.40 -12.26 -22.06
CA SER A 93 3.90 -13.48 -22.71
C SER A 93 2.61 -13.28 -23.53
N THR A 94 1.90 -12.15 -23.39
CA THR A 94 0.67 -11.88 -24.16
C THR A 94 0.88 -11.10 -25.46
N GLN A 95 2.08 -10.58 -25.74
CA GLN A 95 2.38 -9.95 -27.04
C GLN A 95 2.59 -10.95 -28.18
N HIS A 96 2.73 -12.26 -27.91
CA HIS A 96 2.98 -13.26 -28.94
C HIS A 96 1.74 -14.00 -29.47
N GLN A 97 0.52 -13.62 -29.06
CA GLN A 97 -0.72 -14.26 -29.54
C GLN A 97 -1.67 -13.35 -30.34
N ARG A 98 -1.35 -12.07 -30.55
CA ARG A 98 -2.18 -11.19 -31.42
C ARG A 98 -1.73 -11.10 -32.88
N GLU A 99 -0.55 -11.60 -33.26
CA GLU A 99 -0.09 -11.52 -34.66
C GLU A 99 -0.43 -12.73 -35.53
N VAL A 100 -0.82 -13.88 -34.97
CA VAL A 100 -1.16 -15.08 -35.77
C VAL A 100 -2.63 -15.10 -36.21
N GLY A 101 -3.49 -14.25 -35.62
CA GLY A 101 -4.90 -14.12 -35.99
C GLY A 101 -5.17 -13.19 -37.18
N ALA A 102 -4.25 -12.28 -37.51
CA ALA A 102 -4.44 -11.27 -38.55
C ALA A 102 -3.90 -11.67 -39.94
N LYS A 103 -3.36 -12.88 -40.10
CA LYS A 103 -2.82 -13.37 -41.40
C LYS A 103 -3.70 -14.38 -42.14
N ARG A 104 -4.93 -14.65 -41.68
CA ARG A 104 -5.87 -15.56 -42.36
C ARG A 104 -7.03 -14.90 -43.11
N ILE A 105 -7.16 -13.57 -43.06
CA ILE A 105 -8.18 -12.85 -43.83
C ILE A 105 -7.45 -12.06 -44.90
N LEU A 106 -7.02 -12.72 -45.99
CA LEU A 106 -6.63 -12.11 -47.28
C LEU A 106 -6.05 -13.19 -48.23
N VAL A 107 -6.68 -14.35 -48.38
CA VAL A 107 -6.46 -15.24 -49.54
C VAL A 107 -7.73 -16.03 -49.87
N GLY A 108 -8.33 -15.74 -51.02
CA GLY A 108 -9.37 -16.54 -51.70
C GLY A 108 -10.78 -16.42 -51.11
N GLY A 109 -11.86 -16.34 -51.88
CA GLY A 109 -12.11 -16.53 -53.30
C GLY A 109 -13.62 -16.62 -53.47
#